data_AF-A0AA38IX71-F1
#
_entry.id   AF-A0AA38IX71-F1
#
_cell.length_a   1.000
_cell.length_b   1.000
_cell.length_c   1.000
_cell.angle_alpha   90.00
_cell.angle_beta   90.00
_cell.angle_gamma   90.00
#
_symmetry.space_group_name_H-M   'P 1'
#
loop_
_entity.id
_entity.type
_entity.pdbx_description
1 polymer ?
#
loop_
_entity_poly.entity_id
_entity_poly.type
_entity_poly.pdbx_seq_one_letter_code
_entity_poly.pdbx_strand_id
1 'polypeptide(L)'
;MTTSIMTTNCNIPDDVLRKYNKTTGSFIPTKSSERYHKEYKQFCDWRRENAVSKINEEIMLAYLFDMSKKMFSSLLRSKYSMVRPLLQIYENVDISGFSKFRAFLIKQSVSYQPKQAKTLTIEDLVKFVEEAPDQQYLLAKIVDLTAIAGGCRREDYEEIYEMSLDDIEETSASSSSTLHDGIPRVEIIGNTDCTINV
;
A
#
# COMPACT_ATOMS: atom_id res chain seq x y z
N MET A 1 31.35 -26.96 4.55
CA MET A 1 30.95 -27.19 3.14
C MET A 1 30.57 -25.84 2.58
N THR A 2 31.47 -25.30 1.75
CA THR A 2 31.53 -23.91 1.31
C THR A 2 30.87 -23.85 -0.06
N THR A 3 29.72 -23.18 -0.18
CA THR A 3 28.99 -23.09 -1.45
C THR A 3 29.67 -22.07 -2.36
N SER A 4 30.29 -22.60 -3.41
CA SER A 4 30.99 -21.86 -4.47
C SER A 4 30.00 -21.01 -5.26
N ILE A 5 30.02 -19.71 -5.01
CA ILE A 5 29.44 -18.67 -5.87
C ILE A 5 30.31 -18.58 -7.13
N MET A 6 29.72 -18.83 -8.30
CA MET A 6 30.29 -18.42 -9.58
C MET A 6 30.18 -16.89 -9.66
N THR A 7 31.11 -16.19 -9.02
CA THR A 7 31.29 -14.74 -9.16
C THR A 7 31.94 -14.46 -10.51
N THR A 8 31.19 -13.86 -11.43
CA THR A 8 31.77 -12.99 -12.45
C THR A 8 32.58 -11.93 -11.72
N ASN A 9 33.90 -12.00 -11.92
CA ASN A 9 34.93 -11.32 -11.15
C ASN A 9 35.02 -9.84 -11.53
N CYS A 10 33.99 -9.06 -11.21
CA CYS A 10 34.01 -7.61 -11.36
C CYS A 10 34.36 -7.02 -9.99
N ASN A 11 35.53 -6.37 -9.87
CA ASN A 11 35.92 -5.69 -8.65
C ASN A 11 35.12 -4.37 -8.55
N ILE A 12 33.94 -4.45 -7.93
CA ILE A 12 33.01 -3.31 -7.80
C ILE A 12 33.47 -2.45 -6.61
N PRO A 13 33.77 -1.15 -6.81
CA PRO A 13 34.14 -0.25 -5.72
C PRO A 13 33.08 -0.17 -4.61
N ASP A 14 33.52 0.00 -3.36
CA ASP A 14 32.63 0.01 -2.18
C ASP A 14 31.57 1.12 -2.22
N ASP A 15 31.87 2.27 -2.84
CA ASP A 15 30.90 3.35 -2.99
C ASP A 15 29.77 2.98 -3.96
N VAL A 16 30.10 2.22 -5.02
CA VAL A 16 29.15 1.68 -5.98
C VAL A 16 28.31 0.58 -5.34
N LEU A 17 28.92 -0.32 -4.56
CA LEU A 17 28.21 -1.37 -3.83
C LEU A 17 27.26 -0.78 -2.78
N ARG A 18 27.67 0.29 -2.08
CA ARG A 18 26.82 1.02 -1.13
C ARG A 18 25.60 1.65 -1.82
N LYS A 19 25.80 2.29 -2.99
CA LYS A 19 24.70 2.84 -3.80
C LYS A 19 23.75 1.75 -4.31
N TYR A 20 24.29 0.62 -4.74
CA TYR A 20 23.51 -0.54 -5.16
C TYR A 20 22.64 -1.07 -4.01
N ASN A 21 23.24 -1.35 -2.86
CA ASN A 21 22.54 -1.88 -1.68
C ASN A 21 21.49 -0.89 -1.12
N LYS A 22 21.78 0.41 -1.14
CA LYS A 22 20.79 1.44 -0.77
C LYS A 22 19.61 1.43 -1.74
N THR A 23 19.87 1.34 -3.04
CA THR A 23 18.84 1.30 -4.08
C THR A 23 17.99 0.05 -3.98
N THR A 24 18.60 -1.13 -3.83
CA THR A 24 17.88 -2.41 -3.73
C THR A 24 17.09 -2.52 -2.44
N GLY A 25 17.60 -1.97 -1.33
CA GLY A 25 16.86 -1.85 -0.07
C GLY A 25 15.60 -1.00 -0.19
N SER A 26 15.55 -0.04 -1.12
CA SER A 26 14.38 0.82 -1.34
C SER A 26 13.27 0.14 -2.18
N PHE A 27 13.54 -1.01 -2.79
CA PHE A 27 12.53 -1.73 -3.60
C PHE A 27 11.39 -2.30 -2.77
N ILE A 28 11.61 -2.49 -1.46
CA ILE A 28 10.58 -2.94 -0.53
C ILE A 28 10.15 -1.73 0.31
N PRO A 29 8.87 -1.34 0.29
CA PRO A 29 8.41 -0.20 1.08
C PRO A 29 8.58 -0.46 2.58
N THR A 30 9.17 0.48 3.31
CA THR A 30 9.44 0.35 4.75
C THR A 30 8.19 0.01 5.56
N LYS A 31 7.10 0.78 5.37
CA LYS A 31 5.83 0.63 6.11
C LYS A 31 5.15 -0.73 5.90
N SER A 32 5.37 -1.39 4.76
CA SER A 32 4.69 -2.66 4.41
C SER A 32 5.65 -3.83 4.22
N SER A 33 6.91 -3.69 4.64
CA SER A 33 7.97 -4.67 4.42
C SER A 33 7.60 -6.07 4.93
N GLU A 34 7.01 -6.16 6.11
CA GLU A 34 6.59 -7.45 6.70
C GLU A 34 5.62 -8.21 5.78
N ARG A 35 4.68 -7.49 5.16
CA ARG A 35 3.71 -8.08 4.22
C ARG A 35 4.41 -8.65 2.99
N TYR A 36 5.42 -7.98 2.45
CA TYR A 36 6.19 -8.51 1.32
C TYR A 36 6.89 -9.83 1.69
N HIS A 37 7.58 -9.86 2.83
CA HIS A 37 8.29 -11.05 3.31
C HIS A 37 7.32 -12.20 3.60
N LYS A 38 6.14 -11.91 4.14
CA LYS A 38 5.09 -12.91 4.35
C LYS A 38 4.63 -13.55 3.05
N GLU A 39 4.42 -12.77 1.99
CA GLU A 39 4.03 -13.30 0.69
C GLU A 39 5.13 -14.13 0.04
N TYR A 40 6.39 -13.69 0.13
CA TYR A 40 7.52 -14.49 -0.34
C TYR A 40 7.71 -15.79 0.44
N LYS A 41 7.49 -15.77 1.76
CA LYS A 41 7.49 -16.98 2.58
C LYS A 41 6.40 -17.96 2.13
N GLN A 42 5.18 -17.49 1.85
CA GLN A 42 4.11 -18.35 1.31
C GLN A 42 4.51 -19.01 -0.02
N PHE A 43 5.19 -18.28 -0.90
CA PHE A 43 5.73 -18.86 -2.12
C PHE A 43 6.81 -19.93 -1.83
N CYS A 44 7.73 -19.65 -0.89
CA CYS A 44 8.75 -20.61 -0.49
C CYS A 44 8.17 -21.88 0.14
N ASP A 45 7.10 -21.74 0.93
CA ASP A 45 6.41 -22.86 1.55
C ASP A 45 5.71 -23.71 0.48
N TRP A 46 5.01 -23.09 -0.47
CA TRP A 46 4.42 -23.79 -1.62
C TRP A 46 5.49 -24.54 -2.45
N ARG A 47 6.66 -23.92 -2.68
CA ARG A 47 7.80 -24.59 -3.35
C ARG A 47 8.24 -25.84 -2.61
N ARG A 48 8.35 -25.76 -1.27
CA ARG A 48 8.74 -26.90 -0.41
C ARG A 48 7.72 -28.03 -0.48
N GLU A 49 6.43 -27.69 -0.41
CA GLU A 49 5.32 -28.66 -0.52
C GLU A 49 5.31 -29.38 -1.87
N ASN A 50 5.72 -28.70 -2.94
CA ASN A 50 5.78 -29.27 -4.30
C ASN A 50 7.17 -29.83 -4.67
N ALA A 51 8.12 -29.88 -3.73
CA ALA A 51 9.49 -30.34 -3.94
C ALA A 51 10.24 -29.64 -5.08
N VAL A 52 9.99 -28.34 -5.28
CA VAL A 52 10.60 -27.53 -6.34
C VAL A 52 11.62 -26.56 -5.75
N SER A 53 12.87 -26.61 -6.22
CA SER A 53 13.93 -25.68 -5.79
C SER A 53 14.20 -24.56 -6.80
N LYS A 54 14.04 -24.82 -8.10
CA LYS A 54 14.32 -23.84 -9.18
C LYS A 54 13.14 -22.89 -9.39
N ILE A 55 13.44 -21.66 -9.82
CA ILE A 55 12.44 -20.70 -10.28
C ILE A 55 12.60 -20.52 -11.79
N ASN A 56 11.51 -20.74 -12.53
CA ASN A 56 11.38 -20.44 -13.94
C ASN A 56 9.91 -20.09 -14.24
N GLU A 57 9.60 -19.85 -15.51
CA GLU A 57 8.25 -19.48 -15.92
C GLU A 57 7.22 -20.59 -15.62
N GLU A 58 7.57 -21.86 -15.80
CA GLU A 58 6.69 -22.99 -15.54
C GLU A 58 6.28 -23.09 -14.06
N ILE A 59 7.25 -22.96 -13.16
CA ILE A 59 7.01 -22.99 -11.71
C ILE A 59 6.17 -21.80 -11.26
N MET A 60 6.48 -20.61 -11.76
CA MET A 60 5.71 -19.40 -11.42
C MET A 60 4.27 -19.49 -11.95
N LEU A 61 4.07 -20.06 -13.13
CA LEU A 61 2.75 -20.26 -13.71
C LEU A 61 1.94 -21.31 -12.93
N ALA A 62 2.57 -22.42 -12.52
CA ALA A 62 1.93 -23.44 -11.68
C ALA A 62 1.51 -22.87 -10.32
N TYR A 63 2.37 -22.09 -9.68
CA TYR A 63 2.05 -21.40 -8.43
C TYR A 63 0.85 -20.46 -8.60
N LEU A 64 0.84 -19.62 -9.64
CA LEU A 64 -0.30 -18.73 -9.90
C LEU A 64 -1.58 -19.49 -10.17
N PHE A 65 -1.51 -20.60 -10.90
CA PHE A 65 -2.66 -21.42 -11.18
C PHE A 65 -3.30 -21.94 -9.88
N ASP A 66 -2.50 -22.48 -8.97
CA ASP A 66 -2.99 -22.94 -7.67
C ASP A 66 -3.52 -21.81 -6.79
N MET A 67 -2.83 -20.68 -6.77
CA MET A 67 -3.29 -19.51 -6.02
C MET A 67 -4.60 -18.96 -6.59
N SER A 68 -4.77 -18.96 -7.92
CA SER A 68 -5.98 -18.45 -8.57
C SER A 68 -7.24 -19.26 -8.26
N LYS A 69 -7.11 -20.53 -7.87
CA LYS A 69 -8.24 -21.34 -7.38
C LYS A 69 -8.76 -20.88 -6.02
N LYS A 70 -7.94 -20.18 -5.24
CA LYS A 70 -8.22 -19.80 -3.85
C LYS A 70 -8.54 -18.32 -3.67
N MET A 71 -8.25 -17.46 -4.65
CA MET A 71 -8.39 -16.01 -4.50
C MET A 71 -8.75 -15.26 -5.77
N PHE A 72 -9.27 -14.05 -5.58
CA PHE A 72 -9.57 -13.11 -6.65
C PHE A 72 -8.32 -12.59 -7.36
N SER A 73 -8.49 -12.25 -8.64
CA SER A 73 -7.41 -11.84 -9.55
C SER A 73 -6.65 -10.58 -9.10
N SER A 74 -7.35 -9.63 -8.47
CA SER A 74 -6.75 -8.43 -7.89
C SER A 74 -5.77 -8.76 -6.75
N LEU A 75 -6.15 -9.68 -5.86
CA LEU A 75 -5.29 -10.16 -4.78
C LEU A 75 -4.09 -10.94 -5.32
N LEU A 76 -4.33 -11.80 -6.33
CA LEU A 76 -3.27 -12.56 -6.98
C LEU A 76 -2.19 -11.65 -7.58
N ARG A 77 -2.60 -10.60 -8.29
CA ARG A 77 -1.67 -9.60 -8.86
C ARG A 77 -0.95 -8.82 -7.77
N SER A 78 -1.62 -8.46 -6.67
CA SER A 78 -1.00 -7.77 -5.54
C SER A 78 0.08 -8.62 -4.87
N LYS A 79 -0.22 -9.89 -4.57
CA LYS A 79 0.76 -10.84 -4.00
C LYS A 79 1.97 -11.02 -4.92
N TYR A 80 1.73 -11.20 -6.22
CA TYR A 80 2.81 -11.31 -7.18
C TYR A 80 3.71 -10.07 -7.21
N SER A 81 3.13 -8.86 -7.21
CA SER A 81 3.91 -7.62 -7.18
C SER A 81 4.80 -7.50 -5.94
N MET A 82 4.48 -8.21 -4.84
CA MET A 82 5.30 -8.27 -3.63
C MET A 82 6.40 -9.32 -3.71
N VAL A 83 6.08 -10.49 -4.28
CA VAL A 83 7.04 -11.58 -4.46
C VAL A 83 8.12 -11.19 -5.47
N ARG A 84 7.76 -10.48 -6.54
CA ARG A 84 8.66 -10.07 -7.63
C ARG A 84 9.97 -9.41 -7.15
N PRO A 85 9.95 -8.30 -6.37
CA PRO A 85 11.19 -7.67 -5.92
C PRO A 85 12.00 -8.57 -5.00
N LEU A 86 11.37 -9.43 -4.19
CA LEU A 86 12.07 -10.36 -3.31
C LEU A 86 12.76 -11.50 -4.08
N LEU A 87 12.18 -11.97 -5.19
CA LEU A 87 12.85 -12.92 -6.10
C LEU A 87 14.10 -12.29 -6.74
N GLN A 88 14.02 -11.01 -7.11
CA GLN A 88 15.16 -10.27 -7.65
C GLN A 88 16.25 -10.06 -6.59
N ILE A 89 15.88 -9.73 -5.35
CA ILE A 89 16.84 -9.44 -4.26
C ILE A 89 17.51 -10.72 -3.73
N TYR A 90 16.72 -11.76 -3.44
CA TYR A 90 17.22 -12.95 -2.75
C TYR A 90 17.74 -14.04 -3.67
N GLU A 91 17.16 -14.17 -4.86
CA GLU A 91 17.47 -15.27 -5.78
C GLU A 91 18.03 -14.77 -7.12
N ASN A 92 18.14 -13.44 -7.31
CA ASN A 92 18.60 -12.80 -8.54
C ASN A 92 17.84 -13.28 -9.78
N VAL A 93 16.54 -13.55 -9.63
CA VAL A 93 15.68 -14.02 -10.72
C VAL A 93 14.87 -12.86 -11.27
N ASP A 94 15.12 -12.50 -12.52
CA ASP A 94 14.25 -11.60 -13.26
C ASP A 94 13.11 -12.36 -13.94
N ILE A 95 11.90 -12.09 -13.47
CA ILE A 95 10.65 -12.68 -13.96
C ILE A 95 9.92 -11.76 -14.95
N SER A 96 10.50 -10.60 -15.29
CA SER A 96 9.93 -9.65 -16.26
C SER A 96 9.73 -10.30 -17.64
N GLY A 97 10.62 -11.23 -18.01
CA GLY A 97 10.61 -11.98 -19.27
C GLY A 97 9.56 -13.09 -19.36
N PHE A 98 8.82 -13.39 -18.28
CA PHE A 98 7.86 -14.51 -18.26
C PHE A 98 6.55 -14.10 -18.95
N SER A 99 6.52 -14.24 -20.28
CA SER A 99 5.42 -13.83 -21.15
C SER A 99 4.11 -14.62 -20.94
N LYS A 100 4.16 -15.95 -20.81
CA LYS A 100 3.00 -16.82 -20.54
C LYS A 100 2.45 -16.56 -19.14
N PHE A 101 3.35 -16.38 -18.18
CA PHE A 101 3.02 -15.98 -16.82
C PHE A 101 2.23 -14.66 -16.79
N ARG A 102 2.72 -13.63 -17.51
CA ARG A 102 2.03 -12.34 -17.62
C ARG A 102 0.69 -12.46 -18.34
N ALA A 103 0.62 -13.23 -19.43
CA ALA A 103 -0.61 -13.47 -20.16
C ALA A 103 -1.68 -14.11 -19.27
N PHE A 104 -1.28 -15.05 -18.40
CA PHE A 104 -2.18 -15.65 -17.41
C PHE A 104 -2.72 -14.63 -16.41
N LEU A 105 -1.88 -13.79 -15.81
CA LEU A 105 -2.32 -12.72 -14.89
C LEU A 105 -3.32 -11.76 -15.55
N ILE A 106 -3.08 -11.38 -16.81
CA ILE A 106 -4.00 -10.52 -17.56
C ILE A 106 -5.33 -11.24 -17.77
N LYS A 107 -5.31 -12.50 -18.23
CA LYS A 107 -6.52 -13.30 -18.45
C LYS A 107 -7.37 -13.41 -17.17
N GLN A 108 -6.74 -13.65 -16.02
CA GLN A 108 -7.45 -13.73 -14.74
C GLN A 108 -8.10 -12.38 -14.37
N SER A 109 -7.50 -11.24 -14.74
CA SER A 109 -8.07 -9.93 -14.42
C SER A 109 -9.31 -9.55 -15.23
N VAL A 110 -9.49 -10.11 -16.43
CA VAL A 110 -10.60 -9.73 -17.34
C VAL A 110 -11.97 -10.13 -16.77
N SER A 111 -12.06 -11.25 -16.06
CA SER A 111 -13.32 -11.70 -15.45
C SER A 111 -13.57 -11.13 -14.06
N TYR A 112 -12.66 -10.32 -13.51
CA TYR A 112 -12.79 -9.79 -12.17
C TYR A 112 -13.74 -8.60 -12.12
N GLN A 113 -14.84 -8.76 -11.38
CA GLN A 113 -15.71 -7.66 -11.00
C GLN A 113 -15.25 -7.11 -9.64
N PRO A 114 -14.80 -5.86 -9.54
CA PRO A 114 -14.38 -5.29 -8.28
C PRO A 114 -15.56 -5.24 -7.31
N LYS A 115 -15.40 -5.83 -6.13
CA LYS A 115 -16.32 -5.57 -5.01
C LYS A 115 -16.11 -4.11 -4.61
N GLN A 116 -17.02 -3.24 -5.02
CA GLN A 116 -17.03 -1.87 -4.55
C GLN A 116 -17.23 -1.88 -3.03
N ALA A 117 -16.46 -1.04 -2.33
CA ALA A 117 -16.76 -0.74 -0.95
C ALA A 117 -18.17 -0.13 -0.87
N LYS A 118 -18.85 -0.30 0.26
CA LYS A 118 -20.09 0.44 0.48
C LYS A 118 -19.72 1.92 0.48
N THR A 119 -20.35 2.68 -0.41
CA THR A 119 -20.22 4.13 -0.42
C THR A 119 -21.08 4.67 0.70
N LEU A 120 -20.47 5.39 1.64
CA LEU A 120 -21.20 6.20 2.61
C LEU A 120 -21.82 7.37 1.84
N THR A 121 -23.15 7.50 1.86
CA THR A 121 -23.81 8.60 1.17
C THR A 121 -23.93 9.83 2.08
N ILE A 122 -24.28 10.98 1.50
CA ILE A 122 -24.55 12.19 2.29
C ILE A 122 -25.75 11.96 3.22
N GLU A 123 -26.76 11.19 2.79
CA GLU A 123 -27.91 10.85 3.62
C GLU A 123 -27.51 9.98 4.81
N ASP A 124 -26.63 9.00 4.60
CA ASP A 124 -26.10 8.18 5.70
C ASP A 124 -25.30 9.04 6.69
N LEU A 125 -24.54 10.03 6.21
CA LEU A 125 -23.78 10.97 7.03
C LEU A 125 -24.70 11.88 7.84
N VAL A 126 -25.67 12.54 7.18
CA VAL A 126 -26.63 13.43 7.84
C VAL A 126 -27.39 12.66 8.92
N LYS A 127 -27.85 11.45 8.60
CA LYS A 127 -28.50 10.56 9.56
C LYS A 127 -27.59 10.25 10.75
N PHE A 128 -26.32 9.94 10.51
CA PHE A 128 -25.36 9.69 11.58
C PHE A 128 -25.15 10.93 12.47
N VAL A 129 -24.99 12.10 11.87
CA VAL A 129 -24.79 13.37 12.58
C VAL A 129 -26.02 13.76 13.40
N GLU A 130 -27.23 13.54 12.89
CA GLU A 130 -28.47 13.92 13.58
C GLU A 130 -28.91 12.89 14.63
N GLU A 131 -28.81 11.60 14.34
CA GLU A 131 -29.44 10.55 15.16
C GLU A 131 -28.48 9.89 16.16
N ALA A 132 -27.16 9.89 15.91
CA ALA A 132 -26.22 9.22 16.82
C ALA A 132 -25.99 10.05 18.11
N PRO A 133 -25.92 9.43 19.30
CA PRO A 133 -25.74 10.16 20.56
C PRO A 133 -24.34 10.77 20.69
N ASP A 134 -24.27 12.08 20.95
CA ASP A 134 -23.00 12.82 21.09
C ASP A 134 -22.13 12.30 22.22
N GLN A 135 -22.74 11.82 23.32
CA GLN A 135 -22.00 11.25 24.46
C GLN A 135 -21.10 10.08 24.06
N GLN A 136 -21.42 9.41 22.95
CA GLN A 136 -20.65 8.29 22.42
C GLN A 136 -19.91 8.63 21.12
N TYR A 137 -20.48 9.49 20.27
CA TYR A 137 -20.03 9.68 18.89
C TYR A 137 -19.58 11.11 18.54
N LEU A 138 -19.54 12.05 19.49
CA LEU A 138 -19.17 13.45 19.21
C LEU A 138 -17.85 13.57 18.44
N LEU A 139 -16.79 12.90 18.91
CA LEU A 139 -15.49 12.94 18.23
C LEU A 139 -15.56 12.34 16.83
N ALA A 140 -16.26 11.22 16.66
CA ALA A 140 -16.41 10.58 15.35
C ALA A 140 -17.14 11.49 14.36
N LYS A 141 -18.20 12.19 14.80
CA LYS A 141 -18.91 13.17 13.97
C LYS A 141 -18.01 14.31 13.51
N ILE A 142 -17.22 14.89 14.42
CA ILE A 142 -16.29 15.98 14.10
C ILE A 142 -15.24 15.49 13.10
N VAL A 143 -14.61 14.34 13.37
CA VAL A 143 -13.58 13.76 12.50
C VAL A 143 -14.14 13.42 11.12
N ASP A 144 -15.33 12.83 11.02
CA ASP A 144 -15.94 12.48 9.73
C ASP A 144 -16.29 13.74 8.91
N LEU A 145 -16.81 14.79 9.55
CA LEU A 145 -17.11 16.07 8.89
C LEU A 145 -15.83 16.75 8.38
N THR A 146 -14.79 16.82 9.21
CA THR A 146 -13.48 17.37 8.82
C THR A 146 -12.86 16.54 7.69
N ALA A 147 -12.89 15.22 7.80
CA ALA A 147 -12.34 14.32 6.78
C ALA A 147 -13.05 14.43 5.43
N ILE A 148 -14.37 14.62 5.43
CA ILE A 148 -15.15 14.81 4.20
C ILE A 148 -14.88 16.18 3.59
N ALA A 149 -14.80 17.24 4.41
CA ALA A 149 -14.49 18.59 3.96
C ALA A 149 -13.07 18.69 3.35
N GLY A 150 -12.08 18.04 3.98
CA GLY A 150 -10.69 18.02 3.52
C GLY A 150 -10.35 16.94 2.49
N GLY A 151 -11.22 15.95 2.30
CA GLY A 151 -10.89 14.77 1.48
C GLY A 151 -9.79 13.91 2.09
N CYS A 152 -9.72 13.86 3.42
CA CYS A 152 -8.72 13.17 4.20
C CYS A 152 -8.81 11.65 4.02
N ARG A 153 -7.65 10.99 4.01
CA ARG A 153 -7.50 9.54 4.03
C ARG A 153 -7.40 9.03 5.45
N ARG A 154 -7.43 7.71 5.61
CA ARG A 154 -7.32 7.08 6.93
C ARG A 154 -6.00 7.45 7.63
N GLU A 155 -4.92 7.51 6.88
CA GLU A 155 -3.61 7.91 7.38
C GLU A 155 -3.60 9.32 7.99
N ASP A 156 -4.47 10.21 7.53
CA ASP A 156 -4.55 11.60 8.01
C ASP A 156 -5.33 11.71 9.34
N TYR A 157 -5.91 10.61 9.86
CA TYR A 157 -6.61 10.62 11.15
C TYR A 157 -5.67 10.89 12.32
N GLU A 158 -4.41 10.43 12.25
CA GLU A 158 -3.41 10.73 13.28
C GLU A 158 -3.16 12.25 13.34
N GLU A 159 -3.09 12.89 12.18
CA GLU A 159 -2.94 14.35 12.08
C GLU A 159 -4.20 15.04 12.66
N ILE A 160 -5.40 14.65 12.23
CA ILE A 160 -6.68 15.23 12.75
C ILE A 160 -6.78 15.08 14.27
N TYR A 161 -6.22 14.01 14.84
CA TYR A 161 -6.22 13.77 16.28
C TYR A 161 -5.19 14.62 17.04
N GLU A 162 -4.07 14.97 16.39
CA GLU A 162 -3.00 15.80 16.96
C GLU A 162 -3.25 17.31 16.79
N MET A 163 -4.21 17.68 15.94
CA MET A 163 -4.68 19.05 15.76
C MET A 163 -4.98 19.75 17.09
N SER A 164 -4.42 20.93 17.27
CA SER A 164 -4.70 21.81 18.38
C SER A 164 -5.55 23.01 17.94
N LEU A 165 -6.08 23.76 18.91
CA LEU A 165 -6.79 25.01 18.62
C LEU A 165 -5.86 26.08 18.01
N ASP A 166 -4.55 25.99 18.24
CA ASP A 166 -3.58 26.94 17.71
C ASP A 166 -3.33 26.75 16.21
N ASP A 167 -3.70 25.58 15.67
CA ASP A 167 -3.62 25.26 14.23
C ASP A 167 -4.83 25.82 13.46
N ILE A 168 -5.83 26.35 14.18
CA ILE A 168 -7.05 26.95 13.66
C ILE A 168 -6.90 28.47 13.53
N GLU A 169 -6.66 28.94 12.31
CA GLU A 169 -6.72 30.37 12.01
C GLU A 169 -8.15 30.79 11.64
N GLU A 170 -8.62 31.92 12.17
CA GLU A 170 -9.93 32.52 11.86
C GLU A 170 -9.71 33.74 10.95
N THR A 171 -10.08 33.64 9.67
CA THR A 171 -9.90 34.72 8.70
C THR A 171 -11.25 35.07 8.09
N SER A 172 -11.64 36.35 8.10
CA SER A 172 -12.87 36.87 7.49
C SER A 172 -12.97 36.65 5.96
N ALA A 173 -11.93 36.06 5.37
CA ALA A 173 -11.99 35.28 4.15
C ALA A 173 -10.76 34.35 4.14
N SER A 174 -10.97 33.06 4.38
CA SER A 174 -10.02 31.93 4.22
C SER A 174 -8.75 31.93 5.09
N SER A 175 -8.53 30.84 5.83
CA SER A 175 -7.37 30.65 6.70
C SER A 175 -6.55 29.42 6.34
N SER A 176 -5.27 29.40 6.75
CA SER A 176 -4.26 28.41 6.36
C SER A 176 -3.69 27.64 7.54
N SER A 177 -3.35 26.35 7.37
CA SER A 177 -2.51 25.61 8.31
C SER A 177 -1.35 24.90 7.61
N THR A 178 -0.32 24.52 8.38
CA THR A 178 0.94 23.93 7.90
C THR A 178 1.19 22.60 8.60
N LEU A 179 1.16 21.50 7.83
CA LEU A 179 1.53 20.16 8.28
C LEU A 179 2.87 19.68 7.69
N HIS A 180 3.57 18.88 8.50
CA HIS A 180 5.02 18.67 8.47
C HIS A 180 5.45 17.47 7.61
N ASP A 181 4.78 17.21 6.49
CA ASP A 181 5.14 16.13 5.55
C ASP A 181 5.88 16.62 4.29
N GLY A 182 6.39 17.86 4.36
CA GLY A 182 7.17 18.48 3.29
C GLY A 182 6.35 19.01 2.10
N ILE A 183 5.01 18.91 2.16
CA ILE A 183 4.11 19.63 1.25
C ILE A 183 2.94 20.19 2.08
N PRO A 184 2.89 21.50 2.36
CA PRO A 184 1.76 22.10 3.06
C PRO A 184 0.51 22.04 2.18
N ARG A 185 -0.60 21.55 2.74
CA ARG A 185 -1.94 21.64 2.15
C ARG A 185 -2.74 22.64 2.96
N VAL A 186 -3.23 23.67 2.27
CA VAL A 186 -4.15 24.66 2.84
C VAL A 186 -5.55 24.29 2.35
N GLU A 187 -6.45 24.02 3.29
CA GLU A 187 -7.80 23.57 2.99
C GLU A 187 -8.81 24.57 3.55
N ILE A 188 -9.66 25.09 2.67
CA ILE A 188 -10.73 26.01 3.05
C ILE A 188 -11.92 25.13 3.40
N ILE A 189 -12.07 24.85 4.70
CA ILE A 189 -13.37 24.39 5.19
C ILE A 189 -14.30 25.58 5.03
N GLY A 190 -15.50 25.36 4.53
CA GLY A 190 -16.47 26.43 4.31
C GLY A 190 -17.63 26.23 5.25
N ASN A 191 -17.96 27.26 6.00
CA ASN A 191 -19.26 27.89 5.82
C ASN A 191 -19.10 29.38 6.14
N THR A 192 -20.12 30.20 5.94
CA THR A 192 -20.17 31.48 6.66
C THR A 192 -20.12 31.20 8.17
N ASP A 193 -18.92 31.08 8.71
CA ASP A 193 -18.54 30.94 10.11
C ASP A 193 -18.31 29.49 10.58
N CYS A 194 -17.07 29.27 11.07
CA CYS A 194 -16.50 28.10 11.75
C CYS A 194 -15.80 27.04 10.87
N THR A 195 -14.47 27.02 10.98
CA THR A 195 -13.56 26.06 10.31
C THR A 195 -12.46 25.63 11.27
N ILE A 196 -12.08 24.35 11.19
CA ILE A 196 -11.20 23.59 12.11
C ILE A 196 -9.99 23.09 11.29
N ASN A 197 -8.75 23.39 11.67
CA ASN A 197 -7.57 23.08 10.85
C ASN A 197 -6.50 22.27 11.60
N VAL A 198 -6.13 21.12 11.00
CA VAL A 198 -5.07 20.14 11.36
C VAL A 198 -3.69 20.74 11.14
#